data_AF-A0A967FN69-F1
#
_entry.id   AF-A0A967FN69-F1
#
_cell.length_a   1.000
_cell.length_b   1.000
_cell.length_c   1.000
_cell.angle_alpha   90.00
_cell.angle_beta   90.00
_cell.angle_gamma   90.00
#
_symmetry.space_group_name_H-M   'P 1'
#
loop_
_entity.id
_entity.type
_entity.pdbx_description
1 polymer ?
#
loop_
_entity_poly.entity_id
_entity_poly.type
_entity_poly.pdbx_seq_one_letter_code
_entity_poly.pdbx_strand_id
1 'polypeptide(L)'
;IPPGVKTGSKIRLKGQGQRGQSGAPSGDLFLKIKIYPHPIFTRKGNNLEAEVDVDLYTLVLGGEAKIPTLKNPVTLTIPKGTQSGMKFR
;
A
#
# COMPACT_ATOMS: atom_id res chain seq x y z
N ILE A 1 -12.23 3.10 -7.71
CA ILE A 1 -10.95 2.52 -8.22
C ILE A 1 -10.88 1.08 -7.72
N PRO A 2 -10.70 0.06 -8.58
CA PRO A 2 -10.64 -1.33 -8.15
C PRO A 2 -9.50 -1.61 -7.14
N PRO A 3 -9.68 -2.55 -6.20
CA PRO A 3 -8.62 -2.95 -5.30
C PRO A 3 -7.42 -3.52 -6.08
N GLY A 4 -6.20 -3.24 -5.60
CA GLY A 4 -4.97 -3.81 -6.16
C GLY A 4 -4.37 -3.09 -7.37
N VAL A 5 -5.01 -2.04 -7.92
CA VAL A 5 -4.44 -1.24 -9.01
C VAL A 5 -3.03 -0.73 -8.68
N LYS A 6 -2.22 -0.53 -9.71
CA LYS A 6 -0.84 -0.05 -9.59
C LYS A 6 -0.74 1.34 -10.22
N THR A 7 0.32 2.08 -9.89
CA THR A 7 0.65 3.30 -10.64
C THR A 7 0.78 2.95 -12.13
N GLY A 8 0.12 3.72 -12.99
CA GLY A 8 0.03 3.48 -14.43
C GLY A 8 -1.18 2.67 -14.89
N SER A 9 -1.94 2.03 -13.97
CA SER A 9 -3.20 1.37 -14.32
C SER A 9 -4.16 2.35 -15.00
N LYS A 10 -4.86 1.88 -16.03
CA LYS A 10 -5.86 2.65 -16.78
C LYS A 10 -7.26 2.16 -16.46
N ILE A 11 -8.17 3.07 -16.17
CA ILE A 11 -9.60 2.77 -15.98
C ILE A 11 -10.39 3.54 -17.04
N ARG A 12 -11.21 2.83 -17.82
CA ARG A 12 -12.09 3.42 -18.84
C ARG A 12 -13.48 3.66 -18.25
N LEU A 13 -13.96 4.89 -18.34
CA LEU A 13 -15.34 5.27 -18.03
C LEU A 13 -16.06 5.52 -19.35
N LYS A 14 -16.91 4.56 -19.75
CA LYS A 14 -17.60 4.58 -21.05
C LYS A 14 -18.61 5.74 -21.10
N GLY A 15 -18.57 6.54 -22.16
CA GLY A 15 -19.51 7.66 -22.38
C GLY A 15 -19.33 8.86 -21.43
N GLN A 16 -18.27 8.85 -20.61
CA GLN A 16 -17.95 9.94 -19.66
C GLN A 16 -16.86 10.88 -20.21
N GLY A 17 -16.48 10.72 -21.47
CA GLY A 17 -15.58 11.61 -22.18
C GLY A 17 -16.31 12.83 -22.73
N GLN A 18 -15.63 13.54 -23.64
CA GLN A 18 -16.18 14.75 -24.25
C GLN A 18 -17.50 14.48 -24.98
N ARG A 19 -18.44 15.43 -24.85
CA ARG A 19 -19.73 15.38 -25.56
C ARG A 19 -19.50 15.32 -27.07
N GLY A 20 -20.19 14.40 -27.74
CA GLY A 20 -20.19 14.30 -29.20
C GLY A 20 -20.88 15.49 -29.86
N GLN A 21 -20.45 15.86 -31.06
CA GLN A 21 -21.11 16.89 -31.87
C GLN A 21 -22.36 16.34 -32.57
N SER A 22 -23.35 17.18 -32.84
CA SER A 22 -24.54 16.87 -33.66
C SER A 22 -25.29 15.58 -33.26
N GLY A 23 -25.45 15.34 -31.96
CA GLY A 23 -26.17 14.16 -31.45
C GLY A 23 -25.34 12.88 -31.38
N ALA A 24 -24.04 12.94 -31.72
CA ALA A 24 -23.14 11.81 -31.51
C ALA A 24 -22.98 11.48 -30.02
N PRO A 25 -22.79 10.19 -29.67
CA PRO A 25 -22.56 9.78 -28.29
C PRO A 25 -21.28 10.40 -27.73
N SER A 26 -21.24 10.65 -26.42
CA SER A 26 -20.04 11.10 -25.74
C SER A 26 -18.90 10.08 -25.89
N GLY A 27 -17.66 10.59 -25.96
CA GLY A 27 -16.46 9.76 -25.93
C GLY A 27 -16.25 9.09 -24.57
N ASP A 28 -15.06 8.51 -24.38
CA ASP A 28 -14.70 7.86 -23.12
C ASP A 28 -13.67 8.65 -22.33
N LEU A 29 -13.73 8.54 -21.01
CA LEU A 29 -12.71 9.08 -20.11
C LEU A 29 -11.78 7.97 -19.65
N PHE A 30 -10.47 8.18 -19.79
CA PHE A 30 -9.44 7.29 -19.27
C PHE A 30 -8.76 7.91 -18.05
N LEU A 31 -8.86 7.23 -16.90
CA LEU A 31 -8.13 7.59 -15.69
C LEU A 31 -6.79 6.85 -15.66
N LYS A 32 -5.69 7.58 -15.48
CA LYS A 32 -4.36 7.01 -15.22
C LYS A 32 -4.06 7.13 -13.73
N ILE A 33 -3.93 5.99 -13.05
CA ILE A 33 -3.72 5.96 -11.60
C ILE A 33 -2.28 6.33 -11.26
N LYS A 34 -2.10 7.17 -10.24
CA LYS A 34 -0.82 7.43 -9.58
C LYS A 34 -0.99 7.17 -8.09
N ILE A 35 -0.24 6.21 -7.56
CA ILE A 35 -0.18 5.96 -6.12
C ILE A 35 0.85 6.92 -5.53
N TYR A 36 0.44 7.68 -4.53
CA TYR A 36 1.33 8.56 -3.79
C TYR A 36 2.13 7.76 -2.75
N PRO A 37 3.36 8.18 -2.45
CA PRO A 37 4.12 7.61 -1.34
C PRO A 37 3.33 7.68 -0.03
N HIS A 38 3.34 6.60 0.74
CA HIS A 38 2.77 6.57 2.08
C HIS A 38 3.91 6.79 3.10
N PRO A 39 3.71 7.57 4.17
CA PRO A 39 4.78 7.88 5.13
C PRO A 39 5.36 6.66 5.84
N ILE A 40 4.55 5.62 6.03
CA ILE A 40 4.94 4.40 6.78
C ILE A 40 5.17 3.19 5.86
N PHE A 41 4.47 3.13 4.72
CA PHE A 41 4.39 1.91 3.93
C PHE A 41 5.01 2.11 2.56
N THR A 42 5.91 1.20 2.20
CA THR A 42 6.41 1.07 0.84
C THR A 42 5.79 -0.16 0.19
N ARG A 43 5.08 0.04 -0.93
CA ARG A 43 4.49 -1.07 -1.68
C ARG A 43 5.53 -1.70 -2.61
N LYS A 44 5.85 -2.98 -2.37
CA LYS A 44 6.66 -3.81 -3.28
C LYS A 44 5.81 -4.91 -3.89
N GLY A 45 5.37 -4.68 -5.13
CA GLY A 45 4.46 -5.59 -5.83
C GLY A 45 3.11 -5.72 -5.12
N ASN A 46 2.87 -6.90 -4.53
CA ASN A 46 1.66 -7.20 -3.76
C ASN A 46 1.88 -7.12 -2.24
N ASN A 47 3.10 -6.81 -1.79
CA ASN A 47 3.43 -6.67 -0.38
C ASN A 47 3.49 -5.19 0.02
N LEU A 48 3.19 -4.95 1.29
CA LEU A 48 3.54 -3.70 1.98
C LEU A 48 4.69 -3.98 2.92
N GLU A 49 5.75 -3.19 2.82
CA GLU A 49 6.86 -3.18 3.76
C GLU A 49 6.77 -1.90 4.61
N ALA A 50 7.07 -2.03 5.89
CA ALA A 50 7.23 -0.92 6.82
C ALA A 50 8.48 -1.19 7.66
N GLU A 51 9.20 -0.13 7.99
CA GLU A 51 10.25 -0.18 9.01
C GLU A 51 9.61 0.14 10.37
N VAL A 52 9.95 -0.64 11.38
CA VAL A 52 9.40 -0.50 12.72
C VAL A 52 10.55 -0.45 13.70
N ASP A 53 10.59 0.64 14.48
CA ASP A 53 11.54 0.78 15.57
C ASP A 53 11.10 -0.10 16.74
N VAL A 54 12.02 -0.96 17.17
CA VAL A 54 11.85 -1.85 18.32
C VAL A 54 13.00 -1.59 19.28
N ASP A 55 12.71 -1.49 20.58
CA ASP A 55 13.72 -1.20 21.58
C ASP A 55 14.75 -2.34 21.71
N LEU A 56 15.95 -1.98 22.14
CA LEU A 56 17.08 -2.91 22.24
C LEU A 56 16.77 -4.10 23.19
N TYR A 57 16.02 -3.88 24.28
CA TYR A 57 15.72 -4.95 25.23
C TYR A 57 14.80 -5.98 24.61
N THR A 58 13.76 -5.56 23.90
CA THR A 58 12.88 -6.46 23.15
C THR A 58 13.64 -7.24 22.08
N LEU A 59 14.60 -6.62 21.39
CA LEU A 59 15.44 -7.31 20.40
C LEU A 59 16.35 -8.38 21.04
N VAL A 60 16.97 -8.06 22.19
CA VAL A 60 17.92 -8.96 22.88
C VAL A 60 17.20 -10.08 23.63
N LEU A 61 16.18 -9.74 24.41
CA LEU A 61 15.50 -10.66 25.33
C LEU A 61 14.27 -11.35 24.71
N GLY A 62 13.78 -10.82 23.58
CA GLY A 62 12.50 -11.20 23.00
C GLY A 62 11.34 -10.48 23.69
N GLY A 63 10.17 -10.52 23.04
CA GLY A 63 8.98 -9.83 23.54
C GLY A 63 7.93 -9.66 22.45
N GLU A 64 7.19 -8.57 22.53
CA GLU A 64 6.12 -8.24 21.59
C GLU A 64 6.30 -6.82 21.07
N ALA A 65 6.08 -6.61 19.76
CA ALA A 65 6.10 -5.31 19.12
C ALA A 65 4.76 -5.04 18.44
N LYS A 66 4.23 -3.82 18.58
CA LYS A 66 2.99 -3.41 17.95
C LYS A 66 3.27 -2.85 16.55
N ILE A 67 2.82 -3.56 15.52
CA ILE A 67 3.07 -3.23 14.12
C ILE A 67 1.87 -2.46 13.56
N PRO A 68 2.06 -1.27 12.97
CA PRO A 68 0.99 -0.58 12.26
C PRO A 68 0.58 -1.37 11.02
N THR A 69 -0.72 -1.45 10.75
CA THR A 69 -1.25 -1.98 9.49
C THR A 69 -2.18 -0.93 8.85
N LEU A 70 -2.73 -1.22 7.66
CA LEU A 70 -3.68 -0.32 7.00
C LEU A 70 -5.00 -0.11 7.77
N LYS A 71 -5.34 -1.00 8.72
CA LYS A 71 -6.60 -0.95 9.47
C LYS A 71 -6.33 -0.86 10.96
N ASN A 72 -6.04 -2.02 11.56
CA ASN A 72 -5.82 -2.15 13.00
C ASN A 72 -4.39 -2.63 13.25
N PRO A 73 -3.67 -2.06 14.23
CA PRO A 73 -2.36 -2.56 14.61
C PRO A 73 -2.43 -4.04 14.98
N VAL A 74 -1.36 -4.78 14.70
CA VAL A 74 -1.22 -6.19 15.05
C VAL A 74 0.01 -6.34 15.95
N THR A 75 -0.07 -7.22 16.94
CA THR A 75 1.06 -7.56 17.79
C THR A 75 1.88 -8.67 17.14
N LEU A 76 3.19 -8.46 17.02
CA LEU A 76 4.15 -9.42 16.50
C LEU A 76 5.08 -9.87 17.63
N THR A 77 5.20 -11.18 17.82
CA THR A 77 6.18 -11.74 18.76
C THR A 77 7.58 -11.65 18.17
N ILE A 78 8.50 -11.02 18.89
CA ILE A 78 9.90 -10.85 18.52
C ILE A 78 10.73 -11.91 19.25
N PRO A 79 11.43 -12.80 18.52
CA PRO A 79 12.35 -13.75 19.13
C PRO A 79 13.54 -13.05 19.80
N LYS A 80 14.06 -13.66 20.86
CA LYS A 80 15.30 -13.20 21.50
C LYS A 80 16.48 -13.23 20.53
N GLY A 81 17.36 -12.24 20.62
CA GLY A 81 18.53 -12.10 19.76
C GLY A 81 18.22 -11.67 18.32
N THR A 82 17.03 -11.08 18.07
CA THR A 82 16.66 -10.54 16.75
C THR A 82 17.62 -9.41 16.37
N GLN A 83 18.17 -9.50 15.15
CA GLN A 83 19.11 -8.50 14.62
C GLN A 83 18.39 -7.36 13.91
N SER A 84 18.99 -6.16 13.91
CA SER A 84 18.49 -5.03 13.13
C SER A 84 18.47 -5.35 11.64
N GLY A 85 17.43 -4.89 10.93
CA GLY A 85 17.19 -5.20 9.52
C GLY A 85 16.60 -6.59 9.24
N MET A 86 16.37 -7.41 10.27
CA MET A 86 15.66 -8.68 10.12
C MET A 86 14.23 -8.44 9.64
N LYS A 87 13.78 -9.25 8.67
CA LYS A 87 12.45 -9.14 8.07
C LYS A 87 11.51 -10.18 8.67
N PHE A 88 10.34 -9.72 9.07
CA PHE A 88 9.22 -10.54 9.50
C PHE A 88 8.11 -10.47 8.45
N ARG A 89 7.34 -11.55 8.31
CA ARG A 89 6.24 -11.65 7.34
C ARG A 89 5.01 -12.26 7.97
#